data_AF-A0A1R3HR90-F1
#
_entry.id   AF-A0A1R3HR90-F1
#
_cell.length_a   1.000
_cell.length_b   1.000
_cell.length_c   1.000
_cell.angle_alpha   90.00
_cell.angle_beta   90.00
_cell.angle_gamma   90.00
#
_symmetry.space_group_name_H-M   'P 1'
#
loop_
_entity.id
_entity.type
_entity.pdbx_description
1 polymer ?
#
loop_
_entity_poly.entity_id
_entity_poly.type
_entity_poly.pdbx_seq_one_letter_code
_entity_poly.pdbx_strand_id
1 'polypeptide(L)'
;MASVFLYHVVGDLTVGKPELVEFYETETVESAIRAIGESTECGIPVWRRRSHVGMVESNEMRQQRFLGILTSLDIVSFLAKTHCLEDQDKAMKTQVSEVVVPNNALLKIVDPGTR
;
A
#
# COMPACT_ATOMS: atom_id res chain seq x y z
N MET A 1 -14.34 13.80 -25.80
CA MET A 1 -14.09 12.54 -25.06
C MET A 1 -13.04 12.69 -23.96
N ALA A 2 -12.01 13.54 -24.09
CA ALA A 2 -11.06 13.82 -23.00
C ALA A 2 -11.63 14.64 -21.82
N SER A 3 -12.71 15.42 -22.04
CA SER A 3 -13.36 16.20 -20.98
C SER A 3 -14.13 15.37 -19.96
N VAL A 4 -14.44 14.12 -20.27
CA VAL A 4 -15.17 13.21 -19.36
C VAL A 4 -14.26 12.76 -18.21
N PHE A 5 -12.95 12.63 -18.42
CA PHE A 5 -11.99 12.34 -17.35
C PHE A 5 -11.65 13.52 -16.44
N LEU A 6 -11.95 14.77 -16.86
CA LEU A 6 -11.63 15.97 -16.07
C LEU A 6 -12.61 16.23 -14.92
N TYR A 7 -13.82 15.64 -14.96
CA TYR A 7 -14.90 15.93 -14.02
C TYR A 7 -15.45 14.71 -13.27
N HIS A 8 -15.00 13.49 -13.59
CA HIS A 8 -15.31 12.32 -12.78
C HIS A 8 -14.32 12.21 -11.63
N VAL A 9 -14.84 12.19 -10.41
CA VAL A 9 -14.07 11.85 -9.22
C VAL A 9 -13.57 10.43 -9.42
N VAL A 10 -12.32 10.14 -9.03
CA VAL A 10 -11.73 8.78 -9.09
C VAL A 10 -12.65 7.70 -8.49
N GLY A 11 -13.55 8.08 -7.58
CA GLY A 11 -14.59 7.21 -7.01
C GLY A 11 -15.64 6.68 -8.00
N ASP A 12 -15.84 7.31 -9.16
CA ASP A 12 -16.75 6.79 -10.21
C ASP A 12 -16.09 5.67 -11.04
N LEU A 13 -14.76 5.56 -10.98
CA LEU A 13 -13.99 4.51 -11.66
C LEU A 13 -13.88 3.22 -10.84
N THR A 14 -14.20 3.27 -9.54
CA THR A 14 -14.16 2.09 -8.65
C THR A 14 -15.55 1.50 -8.47
N VAL A 15 -16.01 0.71 -9.45
CA VAL A 15 -17.25 -0.07 -9.31
C VAL A 15 -17.11 -1.01 -8.11
N GLY A 16 -18.01 -0.87 -7.13
CA GLY A 16 -18.08 -1.75 -5.97
C GLY A 16 -17.17 -1.39 -4.79
N LYS A 17 -16.38 -0.30 -4.85
CA LYS A 17 -15.48 0.19 -3.76
C LYS A 17 -14.83 -0.96 -2.97
N PRO A 18 -13.82 -1.64 -3.55
CA PRO A 18 -13.20 -2.79 -2.89
C PRO A 18 -12.70 -2.41 -1.50
N GLU A 19 -12.81 -3.36 -0.56
CA GLU A 19 -12.33 -3.14 0.79
C GLU A 19 -10.81 -2.98 0.79
N LEU A 20 -10.33 -1.87 1.34
CA LEU A 20 -8.90 -1.62 1.52
C LEU A 20 -8.37 -2.52 2.63
N VAL A 21 -7.70 -3.61 2.23
CA VAL A 21 -7.02 -4.52 3.15
C VAL A 21 -5.70 -3.88 3.60
N GLU A 22 -5.49 -3.78 4.92
CA GLU A 22 -4.25 -3.23 5.48
C GLU A 22 -3.14 -4.30 5.48
N PHE A 23 -2.04 -4.04 4.75
CA PHE A 23 -0.79 -4.80 4.88
C PHE A 23 0.18 -4.03 5.78
N TYR A 24 0.74 -4.65 6.83
CA TYR A 24 1.52 -3.90 7.82
C TYR A 24 2.98 -3.72 7.44
N GLU A 25 3.56 -2.59 7.82
CA GLU A 25 4.98 -2.27 7.56
C GLU A 25 5.97 -3.26 8.20
N THR A 26 5.53 -3.96 9.25
CA THR A 26 6.32 -4.96 9.98
C THR A 26 6.30 -6.34 9.33
N GLU A 27 5.45 -6.55 8.33
CA GLU A 27 5.40 -7.81 7.58
C GLU A 27 6.67 -7.98 6.73
N THR A 28 6.96 -9.22 6.34
CA THR A 28 8.17 -9.56 5.60
C THR A 28 8.01 -9.37 4.09
N VAL A 29 9.14 -9.27 3.39
CA VAL A 29 9.20 -9.32 1.91
C VAL A 29 8.53 -10.58 1.36
N GLU A 30 8.74 -11.74 1.99
CA GLU A 30 8.08 -12.98 1.58
C GLU A 30 6.55 -12.89 1.67
N SER A 31 6.02 -12.37 2.78
CA SER A 31 4.58 -12.16 2.96
C SER A 31 4.03 -11.19 1.92
N ALA A 32 4.78 -10.14 1.60
CA ALA A 32 4.40 -9.17 0.58
C ALA A 32 4.35 -9.78 -0.82
N ILE A 33 5.32 -10.63 -1.19
CA ILE A 33 5.31 -11.33 -2.48
C ILE A 33 4.05 -12.17 -2.63
N ARG A 34 3.67 -12.91 -1.58
CA ARG A 34 2.43 -13.71 -1.59
C ARG A 34 1.19 -12.82 -1.71
N ALA A 35 1.10 -11.77 -0.91
CA ALA A 35 -0.02 -10.84 -0.92
C ALA A 35 -0.18 -10.12 -2.27
N ILE A 36 0.92 -9.72 -2.91
CA ILE A 36 0.90 -9.12 -4.25
C ILE A 36 0.40 -10.15 -5.29
N GLY A 37 0.84 -11.41 -5.19
CA GLY A 37 0.40 -12.48 -6.09
C GLY A 37 -1.08 -12.84 -5.96
N GLU A 38 -1.67 -12.61 -4.78
CA GLU A 38 -3.10 -12.82 -4.50
C GLU A 38 -3.95 -11.55 -4.79
N SER A 39 -3.32 -10.39 -4.95
CA SER A 39 -3.99 -9.11 -5.21
C SER A 39 -4.46 -8.98 -6.66
N THR A 40 -5.69 -8.54 -6.87
CA THR A 40 -6.21 -8.22 -8.21
C THR A 40 -5.65 -6.92 -8.78
N GLU A 41 -5.07 -6.08 -7.94
CA GLU A 41 -4.59 -4.73 -8.29
C GLU A 41 -3.07 -4.68 -8.50
N CYS A 42 -2.36 -5.81 -8.40
CA CYS A 42 -0.90 -5.94 -8.57
C CYS A 42 -0.04 -5.06 -7.63
N GLY A 43 -0.66 -4.45 -6.64
CA GLY A 43 -0.02 -3.68 -5.58
C GLY A 43 -0.80 -3.81 -4.28
N ILE A 44 -0.12 -3.56 -3.16
CA ILE A 44 -0.71 -3.64 -1.83
C ILE A 44 -0.43 -2.33 -1.06
N PRO A 45 -1.44 -1.73 -0.41
CA PRO A 45 -1.23 -0.55 0.43
C PRO A 45 -0.57 -0.97 1.74
N VAL A 46 0.52 -0.28 2.12
CA VAL A 46 1.28 -0.54 3.34
C VAL A 46 0.91 0.46 4.43
N TRP A 47 0.73 -0.05 5.65
CA TRP A 47 0.23 0.70 6.79
C TRP A 47 1.08 0.49 8.03
N ARG A 48 1.23 1.55 8.83
CA ARG A 48 1.65 1.41 10.22
C ARG A 48 0.56 0.70 11.03
N ARG A 49 0.98 -0.10 11.99
CA ARG A 49 0.05 -0.75 12.94
C ARG A 49 -0.71 0.31 13.74
N ARG A 50 -1.96 0.02 14.11
CA ARG A 50 -2.75 0.88 14.99
C ARG A 50 -2.10 0.97 16.37
N SER A 51 -1.96 2.17 16.91
CA SER A 51 -1.40 2.40 18.25
C SER A 51 -2.32 1.89 19.36
N HIS A 52 -3.64 1.94 19.16
CA HIS A 52 -4.65 1.53 20.14
C HIS A 52 -5.72 0.66 19.48
N VAL A 53 -5.79 -0.62 19.88
CA VAL A 53 -6.79 -1.57 19.39
C VAL A 53 -8.18 -1.15 19.93
N GLY A 54 -9.15 -0.97 19.03
CA GLY A 54 -10.54 -0.63 19.39
C GLY A 54 -10.89 0.87 19.33
N MET A 55 -9.93 1.76 19.04
CA MET A 55 -10.22 3.17 18.80
C MET A 55 -10.76 3.37 17.37
N VAL A 56 -11.85 4.15 17.23
CA VAL A 56 -12.32 4.61 15.93
C VAL A 56 -11.36 5.70 15.45
N GLU A 57 -10.65 5.44 14.35
CA GLU A 57 -9.70 6.39 13.77
C GLU A 57 -10.42 7.44 12.93
N SER A 58 -9.98 8.70 13.04
CA SER A 58 -10.36 9.73 12.06
C SER A 58 -9.69 9.47 10.71
N ASN A 59 -10.21 10.09 9.65
CA ASN A 59 -9.58 10.02 8.32
C ASN A 59 -8.13 10.51 8.34
N GLU A 60 -7.84 11.56 9.12
CA GLU A 60 -6.48 12.10 9.28
C GLU A 60 -5.54 11.08 9.93
N MET A 61 -5.98 10.42 11.02
CA MET A 61 -5.20 9.37 11.68
C MET A 61 -4.92 8.20 10.73
N ARG A 62 -5.95 7.78 9.97
CA ARG A 62 -5.80 6.74 8.97
C ARG A 62 -4.80 7.14 7.89
N GLN A 63 -4.87 8.37 7.39
CA GLN A 63 -3.93 8.87 6.37
C GLN A 63 -2.49 8.98 6.89
N GLN A 64 -2.28 9.28 8.18
CA GLN A 64 -0.95 9.29 8.79
C GLN A 64 -0.34 7.90 8.97
N ARG A 65 -1.16 6.85 9.10
CA ARG A 65 -0.70 5.45 9.16
C ARG A 65 -0.37 4.89 7.79
N PHE A 66 -1.06 5.33 6.74
CA PHE A 66 -0.74 4.91 5.39
C PHE A 66 0.68 5.35 5.03
N LEU A 67 1.51 4.41 4.58
CA LEU A 67 2.88 4.68 4.18
C LEU A 67 3.00 4.82 2.67
N GLY A 68 2.40 3.94 1.90
CA GLY A 68 2.60 3.91 0.46
C GLY A 68 2.01 2.66 -0.17
N ILE A 69 2.25 2.48 -1.45
CA ILE A 69 1.85 1.28 -2.20
C ILE A 69 3.12 0.52 -2.51
N LEU A 70 3.12 -0.78 -2.20
CA LEU A 70 4.20 -1.70 -2.55
C LEU A 70 3.79 -2.52 -3.76
N THR A 71 4.67 -2.58 -4.75
CA THR A 71 4.47 -3.32 -6.01
C THR A 71 5.54 -4.37 -6.22
N SER A 72 5.33 -5.26 -7.19
CA SER A 72 6.34 -6.23 -7.59
C SER A 72 7.65 -5.57 -8.06
N LEU A 73 7.57 -4.37 -8.64
CA LEU A 73 8.75 -3.61 -9.06
C LEU A 73 9.59 -3.15 -7.88
N ASP A 74 8.96 -2.71 -6.79
CA ASP A 74 9.66 -2.30 -5.56
C ASP A 74 10.39 -3.49 -4.94
N ILE A 75 9.73 -4.66 -4.91
CA ILE A 75 10.35 -5.91 -4.43
C ILE A 75 11.56 -6.29 -5.28
N VAL A 76 11.42 -6.31 -6.61
CA VAL A 76 12.53 -6.65 -7.51
C VAL A 76 13.68 -5.66 -7.37
N SER A 77 13.37 -4.36 -7.29
CA SER A 77 14.35 -3.31 -7.06
C SER A 77 15.11 -3.49 -5.75
N PHE A 78 14.41 -3.88 -4.68
CA PHE A 78 15.03 -4.21 -3.40
C PHE A 78 15.91 -5.45 -3.47
N LEU A 79 15.41 -6.56 -4.01
CA LEU A 79 16.15 -7.83 -4.10
C LEU A 79 17.38 -7.74 -5.03
N ALA A 80 17.40 -6.79 -5.96
CA ALA A 80 18.54 -6.53 -6.84
C ALA A 80 19.72 -5.84 -6.13
N LYS A 81 19.56 -5.38 -4.88
CA LYS A 81 20.65 -4.77 -4.11
C LYS A 81 21.69 -5.82 -3.72
N THR A 82 22.97 -5.45 -3.73
CA THR A 82 24.09 -6.38 -3.49
C THR A 82 23.96 -7.20 -2.21
N HIS A 83 23.61 -6.57 -1.09
CA HIS A 83 23.44 -7.27 0.19
C HIS A 83 22.28 -8.28 0.20
N CYS A 84 21.26 -8.10 -0.65
CA CYS A 84 20.17 -9.06 -0.78
C CYS A 84 20.56 -10.28 -1.60
N LEU A 85 21.52 -10.12 -2.53
CA LEU A 85 22.07 -11.21 -3.34
C LEU A 85 23.06 -12.07 -2.54
N GLU A 86 23.74 -11.48 -1.56
CA GLU A 86 24.68 -12.18 -0.67
C GLU A 86 23.96 -13.08 0.35
N ASP A 87 22.80 -12.65 0.86
CA ASP A 87 21.99 -13.39 1.82
C ASP A 87 20.49 -13.26 1.49
N GLN A 88 20.03 -14.16 0.62
CA GLN A 88 18.65 -14.16 0.13
C GLN A 88 17.64 -14.51 1.25
N ASP A 89 18.00 -15.41 2.17
CA ASP A 89 17.10 -15.80 3.28
C ASP A 89 16.84 -14.61 4.20
N LYS A 90 17.90 -13.84 4.52
CA LYS A 90 17.75 -12.59 5.26
C LYS A 90 16.94 -11.56 4.48
N ALA A 91 17.16 -11.40 3.18
CA ALA A 91 16.41 -10.47 2.34
C ALA A 91 14.91 -10.77 2.31
N MET A 92 14.51 -12.05 2.31
CA MET A 92 13.10 -12.47 2.36
C MET A 92 12.43 -12.15 3.70
N LYS A 93 13.22 -12.11 4.78
CA LYS A 93 12.77 -11.79 6.15
C LYS A 93 12.81 -10.30 6.48
N THR A 94 13.38 -9.47 5.60
CA THR A 94 13.39 -8.01 5.76
C THR A 94 11.97 -7.47 5.87
N GLN A 95 11.77 -6.47 6.73
CA GLN A 95 10.48 -5.82 6.89
C GLN A 95 10.16 -4.93 5.69
N VAL A 96 8.88 -4.86 5.33
CA VAL A 96 8.43 -4.02 4.22
C VAL A 96 8.64 -2.53 4.47
N SER A 97 8.74 -2.09 5.73
CA SER A 97 9.13 -0.72 6.10
C SER A 97 10.47 -0.28 5.49
N GLU A 98 11.38 -1.22 5.19
CA GLU A 98 12.69 -0.95 4.55
C GLU A 98 12.62 -0.92 3.01
N VAL A 99 11.48 -1.32 2.45
CA VAL A 99 11.29 -1.51 0.99
C VAL A 99 10.33 -0.47 0.42
N VAL A 100 9.20 -0.24 1.10
CA VAL A 100 8.19 0.70 0.63
C VAL A 100 8.74 2.13 0.64
N VAL A 101 8.47 2.88 -0.43
CA VAL A 101 8.78 4.31 -0.47
C VAL A 101 7.63 5.08 0.19
N PRO A 102 7.88 5.81 1.30
CA PRO A 102 6.82 6.56 1.97
C PRO A 102 6.27 7.67 1.08
N ASN A 103 4.97 7.64 0.81
CA ASN A 103 4.22 8.66 0.10
C ASN A 103 2.76 8.69 0.58
N ASN A 104 2.52 9.40 1.68
CA ASN A 104 1.19 9.53 2.27
C ASN A 104 0.17 10.25 1.36
N ALA A 105 0.65 11.01 0.37
CA ALA A 105 -0.19 11.74 -0.55
C ALA A 105 -0.91 10.83 -1.58
N LEU A 106 -0.51 9.56 -1.70
CA LEU A 106 -1.19 8.60 -2.57
C LEU A 106 -2.57 8.20 -2.03
N LEU A 107 -2.77 8.27 -0.71
CA LEU A 107 -4.09 8.01 -0.13
C LEU A 107 -4.88 9.31 -0.05
N LYS A 108 -6.00 9.35 -0.75
CA LYS A 108 -7.00 10.41 -0.63
C LYS A 108 -8.30 9.82 -0.11
N ILE A 109 -8.71 10.25 1.08
CA ILE A 109 -10.02 9.92 1.63
C ILE A 109 -10.99 11.02 1.20
N VAL A 110 -12.03 10.66 0.46
CA VAL A 110 -13.07 11.58 -0.03
C VAL A 110 -14.39 11.22 0.61
N ASP A 111 -15.18 12.23 0.99
CA ASP A 111 -16.53 11.97 1.46
C ASP A 111 -17.38 11.42 0.30
N PRO A 112 -18.36 10.56 0.57
CA PRO A 112 -19.22 9.98 -0.46
C PRO A 112 -19.97 10.98 -1.35
N GLY A 113 -19.97 12.28 -1.00
CA GLY A 113 -20.62 13.36 -1.76
C GLY A 113 -19.66 14.43 -2.32
N THR A 114 -18.34 14.27 -2.18
CA THR A 114 -17.39 15.22 -2.77
C THR A 114 -17.35 15.02 -4.29
N ARG A 115 -17.84 16.03 -5.05
CA ARG A 115 -17.76 16.11 -6.52
C ARG A 115 -16.49 16.82 -6.97
#